data_AF-A0A2K8XHH9-F1
#
_entry.id   AF-A0A2K8XHH9-F1
#
_cell.length_a   1.000
_cell.length_b   1.000
_cell.length_c   1.000
_cell.angle_alpha   90.00
_cell.angle_beta   90.00
_cell.angle_gamma   90.00
#
_symmetry.space_group_name_H-M   'P 1'
#
loop_
_entity.id
_entity.type
_entity.pdbx_description
1 polymer ?
#
loop_
_entity_poly.entity_id
_entity_poly.type
_entity_poly.pdbx_seq_one_letter_code
_entity_poly.pdbx_strand_id
1 'polypeptide(L)'
;MKKVILGAAALLFSGAMMAQVSQNALKDTNGNNSVDAQLSVDLSGTGNQGEAVQTGNTNKLQVLQAGTNQSSFSIQGDGAGTGDNRARIWQTGDVSGISGVENAADVRQLGSGNQSTTRQEGDQNEAVTRQGMKDGGISGGNKAYINHGTAENGELNYAMVEQDGQGNSSKTVQSYDNNEARTVQEGDGNMSGIRQKSGPNGSLGNSALAEQYGNMNATKIYQDGHSQTAASLQVGNSNKANQTQLGNGNWAKVNQGGDTSGPIDNLGSVQADMDGYLNSFADPTYTNGSDNTGNGSKAGLAKQYQSGDGNSAYSGQWGDDGEDSNYSEQSQIGDDNRAYVNQNAYGPSNGGANYGRQDQAGNGNFAVLGQNGRDHVAYQRQYGNYNDATATQKGKGNLMSSYQSGDGNVAISAQRGHYNQTLVVQKSGTGDFSGHSFVSSQNVANGMPNGNGGNTISVLQLGPTGDIMNDGEGCDFQAPSDLDMPGGVGGFDLDAPCTPSTSGC
;
A
#
# COMPACT_ATOMS: atom_id res chain seq x y z
N MET A 1 -38.10 -31.90 -47.03
CA MET A 1 -36.95 -31.25 -46.35
C MET A 1 -37.24 -29.77 -46.23
N LYS A 2 -37.86 -29.32 -45.13
CA LYS A 2 -38.09 -27.90 -44.85
C LYS A 2 -36.83 -27.38 -44.16
N LYS A 3 -36.09 -26.46 -44.80
CA LYS A 3 -34.93 -25.80 -44.19
C LYS A 3 -35.40 -24.60 -43.38
N VAL A 4 -34.75 -24.47 -42.23
CA VAL A 4 -35.04 -23.64 -41.07
C VAL A 4 -34.90 -22.14 -41.40
N ILE A 5 -35.91 -21.38 -40.96
CA ILE A 5 -35.85 -19.93 -40.72
C ILE A 5 -35.07 -19.73 -39.44
N LEU A 6 -34.00 -18.93 -39.45
CA LEU A 6 -33.54 -18.17 -38.28
C LEU A 6 -32.87 -16.89 -38.79
N GLY A 7 -33.63 -15.80 -38.68
CA GLY A 7 -33.23 -14.45 -39.05
C GLY A 7 -32.26 -13.86 -38.04
N ALA A 8 -31.46 -12.92 -38.54
CA ALA A 8 -30.45 -12.15 -37.83
C ALA A 8 -31.03 -11.34 -36.66
N ALA A 9 -31.00 -11.92 -35.47
CA ALA A 9 -31.23 -11.22 -34.20
C ALA A 9 -30.21 -11.64 -33.13
N ALA A 10 -28.96 -11.91 -33.52
CA ALA A 10 -27.88 -12.33 -32.62
C ALA A 10 -26.58 -11.58 -32.90
N LEU A 11 -26.64 -10.25 -33.00
CA LEU A 11 -25.48 -9.41 -33.27
C LEU A 11 -25.50 -8.10 -32.47
N LEU A 12 -25.96 -8.16 -31.20
CA LEU A 12 -25.88 -7.01 -30.28
C LEU A 12 -25.50 -7.34 -28.83
N PHE A 13 -25.04 -8.56 -28.51
CA PHE A 13 -24.47 -8.86 -27.19
C PHE A 13 -23.34 -9.89 -27.31
N SER A 14 -22.20 -9.48 -27.86
CA SER A 14 -20.95 -10.23 -27.72
C SER A 14 -20.08 -9.56 -26.66
N GLY A 15 -20.26 -10.05 -25.43
CA GLY A 15 -19.34 -10.07 -24.30
C GLY A 15 -18.22 -9.03 -24.27
N ALA A 16 -18.46 -7.93 -23.57
CA ALA A 16 -17.45 -7.46 -22.63
C ALA A 16 -17.38 -8.50 -21.51
N MET A 17 -16.49 -9.50 -21.62
CA MET A 17 -16.05 -10.25 -20.45
C MET A 17 -15.20 -9.29 -19.63
N MET A 18 -15.88 -8.56 -18.75
CA MET A 18 -15.27 -7.75 -17.71
C MET A 18 -14.53 -8.70 -16.77
N ALA A 19 -13.21 -8.67 -16.81
CA ALA A 19 -12.40 -9.16 -15.70
C ALA A 19 -12.55 -8.14 -14.55
N GLN A 20 -13.70 -8.17 -13.89
CA GLN A 20 -13.86 -7.53 -12.60
C GLN A 20 -13.26 -8.51 -11.58
N VAL A 21 -12.23 -8.07 -10.85
CA VAL A 21 -11.76 -8.77 -9.66
C VAL A 21 -12.97 -8.86 -8.74
N SER A 22 -13.45 -10.07 -8.51
CA SER A 22 -14.59 -10.33 -7.65
C SER A 22 -14.34 -9.73 -6.26
N GLN A 23 -15.34 -9.07 -5.67
CA GLN A 23 -15.36 -8.75 -4.23
C GLN A 23 -14.99 -9.97 -3.37
N ASN A 24 -15.12 -11.20 -3.90
CA ASN A 24 -14.67 -12.42 -3.22
C ASN A 24 -13.15 -12.54 -3.09
N ALA A 25 -12.31 -11.94 -3.93
CA ALA A 25 -10.86 -12.22 -3.90
C ALA A 25 -10.18 -11.72 -2.61
N LEU A 26 -10.65 -10.61 -2.04
CA LEU A 26 -10.19 -10.09 -0.75
C LEU A 26 -11.02 -10.60 0.44
N LYS A 27 -12.27 -11.03 0.22
CA LYS A 27 -13.10 -11.79 1.19
C LYS A 27 -12.59 -13.23 1.42
N ASP A 28 -11.98 -13.86 0.41
CA ASP A 28 -11.35 -15.20 0.46
C ASP A 28 -9.86 -15.15 0.87
N THR A 29 -9.28 -13.95 1.07
CA THR A 29 -7.89 -13.86 1.51
C THR A 29 -7.81 -14.22 2.99
N ASN A 30 -7.56 -15.51 3.21
CA ASN A 30 -7.29 -16.17 4.48
C ASN A 30 -6.28 -15.37 5.34
N GLY A 31 -6.79 -14.52 6.23
CA GLY A 31 -6.11 -14.26 7.49
C GLY A 31 -6.24 -15.54 8.30
N ASN A 32 -5.23 -16.42 8.28
CA ASN A 32 -5.25 -17.75 8.90
C ASN A 32 -5.51 -17.76 10.43
N ASN A 33 -5.77 -16.59 11.04
CA ASN A 33 -6.14 -16.40 12.44
C ASN A 33 -7.39 -15.50 12.64
N SER A 34 -8.16 -15.13 11.61
CA SER A 34 -9.45 -14.46 11.83
C SER A 34 -10.42 -15.46 12.44
N VAL A 35 -10.81 -15.25 13.68
CA VAL A 35 -11.65 -16.18 14.45
C VAL A 35 -13.08 -16.27 13.93
N ASP A 36 -13.43 -15.53 12.88
CA ASP A 36 -14.75 -15.62 12.30
C ASP A 36 -14.78 -15.26 10.81
N ALA A 37 -15.02 -16.26 9.95
CA ALA A 37 -15.29 -16.06 8.53
C ALA A 37 -16.67 -15.42 8.26
N GLN A 38 -17.43 -15.05 9.29
CA GLN A 38 -18.75 -14.45 9.14
C GLN A 38 -18.63 -13.05 8.50
N LEU A 39 -19.23 -12.94 7.31
CA LEU A 39 -19.61 -11.70 6.62
C LEU A 39 -20.47 -10.83 7.56
N SER A 40 -20.65 -9.54 7.24
CA SER A 40 -21.61 -8.71 7.97
C SER A 40 -22.96 -9.44 8.13
N VAL A 41 -23.57 -9.34 9.32
CA VAL A 41 -24.81 -10.05 9.60
C VAL A 41 -25.95 -9.38 8.85
N ASP A 42 -26.34 -9.97 7.72
CA ASP A 42 -27.51 -9.55 6.96
C ASP A 42 -28.78 -10.02 7.71
N LEU A 43 -29.32 -9.13 8.53
CA LEU A 43 -30.51 -9.38 9.34
C LEU A 43 -31.73 -9.44 8.40
N SER A 44 -32.46 -10.56 8.39
CA SER A 44 -33.54 -10.81 7.42
C SER A 44 -34.79 -9.95 7.66
N GLY A 45 -35.22 -9.14 6.68
CA GLY A 45 -36.45 -8.33 6.76
C GLY A 45 -36.53 -7.22 5.70
N THR A 46 -37.54 -6.35 5.77
CA THR A 46 -37.76 -5.24 4.80
C THR A 46 -37.61 -3.84 5.41
N GLY A 47 -37.10 -3.75 6.64
CA GLY A 47 -36.91 -2.50 7.38
C GLY A 47 -35.51 -2.42 7.95
N ASN A 48 -35.17 -1.30 8.61
CA ASN A 48 -33.88 -1.18 9.31
C ASN A 48 -33.84 -2.13 10.51
N GLN A 49 -32.74 -2.84 10.66
CA GLN A 49 -32.53 -3.87 11.66
C GLN A 49 -31.24 -3.62 12.43
N GLY A 50 -31.29 -3.96 13.71
CA GLY A 50 -30.18 -3.80 14.63
C GLY A 50 -30.18 -4.93 15.65
N GLU A 51 -29.01 -5.54 15.88
CA GLU A 51 -28.76 -6.42 17.00
C GLU A 51 -27.55 -5.91 17.80
N ALA A 52 -27.70 -5.84 19.12
CA ALA A 52 -26.67 -5.39 20.03
C ALA A 52 -26.57 -6.31 21.24
N VAL A 53 -25.39 -6.88 21.47
CA VAL A 53 -25.07 -7.70 22.63
C VAL A 53 -23.93 -7.04 23.39
N GLN A 54 -24.21 -6.56 24.59
CA GLN A 54 -23.21 -6.00 25.49
C GLN A 54 -23.07 -6.91 26.72
N THR A 55 -21.86 -7.36 27.01
CA THR A 55 -21.53 -8.19 28.17
C THR A 55 -20.43 -7.52 28.98
N GLY A 56 -20.48 -7.61 30.31
CA GLY A 56 -19.49 -6.97 31.17
C GLY A 56 -19.81 -5.51 31.52
N ASN A 57 -18.79 -4.68 31.71
CA ASN A 57 -18.88 -3.40 32.40
C ASN A 57 -18.73 -2.20 31.46
N THR A 58 -19.57 -1.17 31.67
CA THR A 58 -19.44 0.18 31.08
C THR A 58 -19.35 0.28 29.55
N ASN A 59 -19.69 -0.79 28.81
CA ASN A 59 -19.74 -0.77 27.35
C ASN A 59 -20.86 0.17 26.86
N LYS A 60 -20.62 0.92 25.79
CA LYS A 60 -21.55 1.91 25.22
C LYS A 60 -21.71 1.69 23.71
N LEU A 61 -22.95 1.72 23.23
CA LEU A 61 -23.29 1.63 21.82
C LEU A 61 -24.29 2.74 21.46
N GLN A 62 -24.07 3.41 20.33
CA GLN A 62 -25.05 4.30 19.70
C GLN A 62 -25.27 3.85 18.25
N VAL A 63 -26.53 3.59 17.89
CA VAL A 63 -26.94 3.28 16.51
C VAL A 63 -27.95 4.33 16.05
N LEU A 64 -27.67 4.99 14.92
CA LEU A 64 -28.61 5.87 14.22
C LEU A 64 -28.79 5.34 12.80
N GLN A 65 -30.01 4.92 12.45
CA GLN A 65 -30.35 4.39 11.12
C GLN A 65 -31.50 5.19 10.52
N ALA A 66 -31.30 5.75 9.32
CA ALA A 66 -32.33 6.40 8.52
C ALA A 66 -32.19 5.92 7.07
N GLY A 67 -33.22 5.27 6.52
CA GLY A 67 -33.16 4.59 5.22
C GLY A 67 -34.07 3.37 5.17
N THR A 68 -33.88 2.53 4.15
CA THR A 68 -34.62 1.28 3.95
C THR A 68 -33.68 0.07 4.06
N ASN A 69 -34.09 -0.97 4.77
CA ASN A 69 -33.36 -2.24 4.86
C ASN A 69 -31.88 -2.14 5.32
N GLN A 70 -31.57 -1.23 6.23
CA GLN A 70 -30.22 -1.09 6.80
C GLN A 70 -29.98 -2.15 7.89
N SER A 71 -28.79 -2.73 7.99
CA SER A 71 -28.43 -3.70 9.04
C SER A 71 -27.28 -3.19 9.92
N SER A 72 -27.44 -3.34 11.24
CA SER A 72 -26.40 -3.06 12.22
C SER A 72 -26.26 -4.22 13.20
N PHE A 73 -25.04 -4.65 13.45
CA PHE A 73 -24.72 -5.71 14.39
C PHE A 73 -23.58 -5.25 15.30
N SER A 74 -23.75 -5.41 16.61
CA SER A 74 -22.73 -5.03 17.59
C SER A 74 -22.59 -6.08 18.68
N ILE A 75 -21.36 -6.54 18.93
CA ILE A 75 -20.98 -7.30 20.13
C ILE A 75 -19.91 -6.53 20.88
N GLN A 76 -20.15 -6.26 22.16
CA GLN A 76 -19.16 -5.67 23.06
C GLN A 76 -19.02 -6.55 24.32
N GLY A 77 -17.79 -6.90 24.66
CA GLY A 77 -17.50 -7.73 25.83
C GLY A 77 -16.23 -7.30 26.54
N ASP A 78 -16.18 -7.52 27.84
CA ASP A 78 -14.96 -7.26 28.62
C ASP A 78 -13.82 -8.22 28.20
N GLY A 79 -14.16 -9.43 27.74
CA GLY A 79 -13.16 -10.48 27.51
C GLY A 79 -12.36 -10.75 28.79
N ALA A 80 -11.02 -10.70 28.69
CA ALA A 80 -10.11 -10.71 29.83
C ALA A 80 -9.84 -9.31 30.44
N GLY A 81 -10.38 -8.24 29.83
CA GLY A 81 -10.21 -6.84 30.22
C GLY A 81 -11.27 -6.32 31.20
N THR A 82 -11.42 -4.98 31.25
CA THR A 82 -12.32 -4.28 32.17
C THR A 82 -13.59 -3.71 31.53
N GLY A 83 -13.75 -3.84 30.21
CA GLY A 83 -14.88 -3.25 29.47
C GLY A 83 -14.65 -1.80 29.06
N ASP A 84 -15.69 -0.95 29.08
CA ASP A 84 -15.68 0.42 28.55
C ASP A 84 -15.42 0.50 27.02
N ASN A 85 -15.82 -0.54 26.29
CA ASN A 85 -15.82 -0.51 24.83
C ASN A 85 -16.93 0.41 24.32
N ARG A 86 -16.63 1.23 23.31
CA ARG A 86 -17.53 2.26 22.76
C ARG A 86 -17.67 2.09 21.26
N ALA A 87 -18.90 2.00 20.78
CA ALA A 87 -19.21 1.85 19.37
C ALA A 87 -20.26 2.88 18.94
N ARG A 88 -20.07 3.46 17.76
CA ARG A 88 -21.02 4.35 17.09
C ARG A 88 -21.25 3.85 15.67
N ILE A 89 -22.52 3.60 15.31
CA ILE A 89 -22.93 3.20 13.96
C ILE A 89 -23.94 4.22 13.46
N TRP A 90 -23.59 4.95 12.41
CA TRP A 90 -24.46 5.93 11.74
C TRP A 90 -24.66 5.51 10.28
N GLN A 91 -25.88 5.10 9.94
CA GLN A 91 -26.26 4.72 8.59
C GLN A 91 -27.37 5.67 8.13
N THR A 92 -27.10 6.48 7.12
CA THR A 92 -28.08 7.45 6.61
C THR A 92 -28.15 7.37 5.09
N GLY A 93 -29.35 7.17 4.56
CA GLY A 93 -29.66 7.41 3.15
C GLY A 93 -30.31 8.75 2.92
N ASP A 94 -30.26 9.23 1.67
CA ASP A 94 -31.13 10.33 1.28
C ASP A 94 -32.59 9.85 1.24
N VAL A 95 -33.46 10.51 2.02
CA VAL A 95 -34.89 10.16 2.15
C VAL A 95 -35.69 10.76 0.98
N SER A 96 -35.16 10.60 -0.25
CA SER A 96 -35.80 11.07 -1.48
C SER A 96 -35.73 10.03 -2.63
N GLY A 97 -35.93 8.76 -2.29
CA GLY A 97 -36.57 7.80 -3.20
C GLY A 97 -35.71 6.70 -3.83
N ILE A 98 -34.38 6.81 -3.87
CA ILE A 98 -33.45 5.72 -4.30
C ILE A 98 -32.07 5.97 -3.65
N SER A 99 -31.99 5.99 -2.33
CA SER A 99 -30.73 6.10 -1.56
C SER A 99 -30.97 5.63 -0.11
N GLY A 100 -29.98 5.02 0.53
CA GLY A 100 -30.10 4.39 1.84
C GLY A 100 -30.67 2.97 1.82
N VAL A 101 -30.35 2.14 0.85
CA VAL A 101 -30.76 0.73 0.78
C VAL A 101 -29.61 -0.19 1.18
N GLU A 102 -29.84 -1.16 2.08
CA GLU A 102 -28.92 -2.30 2.33
C GLU A 102 -27.49 -1.95 2.80
N ASN A 103 -27.25 -0.84 3.53
CA ASN A 103 -25.94 -0.73 4.19
C ASN A 103 -25.87 -1.66 5.41
N ALA A 104 -24.71 -2.29 5.58
CA ALA A 104 -24.44 -3.24 6.64
C ALA A 104 -23.23 -2.78 7.47
N ALA A 105 -23.40 -2.75 8.80
CA ALA A 105 -22.33 -2.44 9.74
C ALA A 105 -22.20 -3.53 10.81
N ASP A 106 -21.03 -4.15 10.93
CA ASP A 106 -20.70 -5.13 11.97
C ASP A 106 -19.56 -4.58 12.86
N VAL A 107 -19.81 -4.44 14.15
CA VAL A 107 -18.82 -3.98 15.14
C VAL A 107 -18.66 -5.02 16.25
N ARG A 108 -17.45 -5.56 16.40
CA ARG A 108 -17.11 -6.51 17.47
C ARG A 108 -15.92 -6.02 18.26
N GLN A 109 -16.11 -5.83 19.57
CA GLN A 109 -15.07 -5.32 20.46
C GLN A 109 -14.98 -6.20 21.71
N LEU A 110 -13.81 -6.77 21.95
CA LEU A 110 -13.48 -7.44 23.21
C LEU A 110 -12.30 -6.73 23.89
N GLY A 111 -12.36 -6.58 25.21
CA GLY A 111 -11.28 -6.02 26.01
C GLY A 111 -11.62 -4.68 26.64
N SER A 112 -10.65 -3.75 26.70
CA SER A 112 -10.75 -2.53 27.53
C SER A 112 -10.70 -1.24 26.72
N GLY A 113 -11.72 -0.39 26.79
CA GLY A 113 -11.64 0.98 26.27
C GLY A 113 -11.53 1.11 24.74
N ASN A 114 -11.87 0.07 23.98
CA ASN A 114 -11.81 0.11 22.52
C ASN A 114 -12.90 1.02 21.96
N GLN A 115 -12.59 1.76 20.89
CA GLN A 115 -13.50 2.72 20.26
C GLN A 115 -13.65 2.43 18.77
N SER A 116 -14.89 2.39 18.30
CA SER A 116 -15.23 2.24 16.88
C SER A 116 -16.28 3.27 16.47
N THR A 117 -16.09 3.85 15.29
CA THR A 117 -17.11 4.66 14.61
C THR A 117 -17.24 4.20 13.16
N THR A 118 -18.45 3.81 12.79
CA THR A 118 -18.85 3.51 11.41
C THR A 118 -19.86 4.54 10.96
N ARG A 119 -19.58 5.24 9.86
CA ARG A 119 -20.53 6.11 9.16
C ARG A 119 -20.69 5.60 7.73
N GLN A 120 -21.93 5.41 7.29
CA GLN A 120 -22.28 4.95 5.95
C GLN A 120 -23.35 5.85 5.36
N GLU A 121 -23.07 6.40 4.19
CA GLU A 121 -23.97 7.16 3.33
C GLU A 121 -24.08 6.48 1.97
N GLY A 122 -25.30 6.39 1.41
CA GLY A 122 -25.55 5.73 0.11
C GLY A 122 -26.14 4.33 0.24
N ASP A 123 -25.87 3.46 -0.73
CA ASP A 123 -26.49 2.12 -0.89
C ASP A 123 -25.44 1.00 -0.81
N GLN A 124 -25.83 -0.15 -0.25
CA GLN A 124 -25.06 -1.40 -0.27
C GLN A 124 -23.60 -1.29 0.23
N ASN A 125 -23.31 -0.36 1.15
CA ASN A 125 -22.00 -0.25 1.76
C ASN A 125 -21.86 -1.25 2.92
N GLU A 126 -20.71 -1.91 3.03
CA GLU A 126 -20.41 -2.89 4.06
C GLU A 126 -19.19 -2.44 4.88
N ALA A 127 -19.36 -2.33 6.20
CA ALA A 127 -18.33 -1.92 7.13
C ALA A 127 -18.19 -2.94 8.26
N VAL A 128 -16.97 -3.44 8.47
CA VAL A 128 -16.66 -4.41 9.53
C VAL A 128 -15.55 -3.87 10.40
N THR A 129 -15.79 -3.77 11.71
CA THR A 129 -14.75 -3.45 12.70
C THR A 129 -14.63 -4.58 13.71
N ARG A 130 -13.40 -5.04 13.94
CA ARG A 130 -13.04 -6.07 14.92
C ARG A 130 -11.87 -5.62 15.77
N GLN A 131 -12.04 -5.62 17.08
CA GLN A 131 -11.00 -5.19 18.02
C GLN A 131 -10.89 -6.21 19.16
N GLY A 132 -9.69 -6.75 19.40
CA GLY A 132 -9.42 -7.68 20.51
C GLY A 132 -10.02 -9.07 20.38
N MET A 133 -10.22 -9.53 19.14
CA MET A 133 -10.86 -10.81 18.88
C MET A 133 -9.85 -11.97 18.98
N LYS A 134 -8.57 -11.74 18.65
CA LYS A 134 -7.55 -12.82 18.60
C LYS A 134 -6.82 -13.06 19.91
N ASP A 135 -6.84 -12.10 20.82
CA ASP A 135 -6.07 -12.16 22.07
C ASP A 135 -6.91 -12.51 23.32
N GLY A 136 -8.17 -12.93 23.12
CA GLY A 136 -9.08 -13.24 24.21
C GLY A 136 -9.57 -12.01 24.98
N GLY A 137 -9.49 -10.80 24.39
CA GLY A 137 -9.93 -9.55 24.99
C GLY A 137 -8.90 -8.95 25.96
N ILE A 138 -7.60 -9.13 25.70
CA ILE A 138 -6.53 -8.40 26.40
C ILE A 138 -6.32 -7.01 25.76
N SER A 139 -6.68 -6.88 24.48
CA SER A 139 -6.62 -5.66 23.68
C SER A 139 -7.32 -4.49 24.34
N GLY A 140 -6.75 -3.30 24.18
CA GLY A 140 -7.33 -2.11 24.76
C GLY A 140 -6.94 -0.80 24.10
N GLY A 141 -7.81 0.19 24.25
CA GLY A 141 -7.59 1.54 23.72
C GLY A 141 -7.48 1.62 22.19
N ASN A 142 -7.85 0.56 21.46
CA ASN A 142 -7.83 0.56 19.99
C ASN A 142 -8.90 1.50 19.45
N LYS A 143 -8.61 2.18 18.34
CA LYS A 143 -9.51 3.16 17.71
C LYS A 143 -9.67 2.88 16.23
N ALA A 144 -10.90 2.66 15.80
CA ALA A 144 -11.26 2.47 14.41
C ALA A 144 -12.26 3.53 13.95
N TYR A 145 -12.06 4.08 12.76
CA TYR A 145 -12.99 4.97 12.10
C TYR A 145 -13.17 4.54 10.65
N ILE A 146 -14.40 4.18 10.27
CA ILE A 146 -14.79 3.85 8.90
C ILE A 146 -15.83 4.89 8.46
N ASN A 147 -15.59 5.53 7.31
CA ASN A 147 -16.57 6.41 6.67
C ASN A 147 -16.73 6.06 5.19
N HIS A 148 -17.91 5.54 4.84
CA HIS A 148 -18.35 5.35 3.46
C HIS A 148 -19.26 6.50 3.06
N GLY A 149 -18.90 7.17 1.97
CA GLY A 149 -19.68 8.27 1.42
C GLY A 149 -19.36 9.62 2.08
N THR A 150 -19.12 10.60 1.22
CA THR A 150 -19.35 12.01 1.51
C THR A 150 -20.05 12.57 0.29
N ALA A 151 -21.26 13.11 0.44
CA ALA A 151 -22.08 13.67 -0.64
C ALA A 151 -22.76 12.63 -1.57
N GLU A 152 -23.63 11.79 -0.99
CA GLU A 152 -24.80 11.20 -1.68
C GLU A 152 -24.53 10.18 -2.82
N ASN A 153 -23.33 9.64 -3.01
CA ASN A 153 -23.02 8.76 -4.14
C ASN A 153 -22.07 7.60 -3.82
N GLY A 154 -22.16 6.97 -2.64
CA GLY A 154 -21.34 5.80 -2.31
C GLY A 154 -22.15 4.52 -2.46
N GLU A 155 -21.91 3.76 -3.53
CA GLU A 155 -22.51 2.43 -3.74
C GLU A 155 -21.45 1.32 -3.63
N LEU A 156 -21.79 0.19 -3.02
CA LEU A 156 -20.96 -1.04 -3.02
C LEU A 156 -19.54 -0.88 -2.44
N ASN A 157 -19.31 0.03 -1.49
CA ASN A 157 -18.00 0.12 -0.83
C ASN A 157 -17.88 -0.91 0.30
N TYR A 158 -16.69 -1.51 0.43
CA TYR A 158 -16.33 -2.43 1.50
C TYR A 158 -15.14 -1.89 2.30
N ALA A 159 -15.27 -1.84 3.63
CA ALA A 159 -14.16 -1.56 4.53
C ALA A 159 -14.12 -2.53 5.71
N MET A 160 -12.95 -3.09 5.96
CA MET A 160 -12.67 -3.93 7.13
C MET A 160 -11.50 -3.36 7.93
N VAL A 161 -11.68 -3.25 9.25
CA VAL A 161 -10.64 -2.90 10.21
C VAL A 161 -10.56 -3.99 11.29
N GLU A 162 -9.40 -4.62 11.42
CA GLU A 162 -9.08 -5.60 12.46
C GLU A 162 -7.87 -5.11 13.26
N GLN A 163 -8.01 -5.00 14.59
CA GLN A 163 -6.95 -4.51 15.47
C GLN A 163 -6.84 -5.38 16.72
N ASP A 164 -5.66 -5.94 16.97
CA ASP A 164 -5.34 -6.71 18.17
C ASP A 164 -4.07 -6.14 18.80
N GLY A 165 -4.10 -5.88 20.12
CA GLY A 165 -3.06 -5.22 20.90
C GLY A 165 -3.53 -3.93 21.58
N GLN A 166 -2.59 -3.07 21.97
CA GLN A 166 -2.87 -1.83 22.71
C GLN A 166 -2.71 -0.58 21.84
N GLY A 167 -3.73 0.29 21.84
CA GLY A 167 -3.62 1.64 21.30
C GLY A 167 -3.45 1.75 19.78
N ASN A 168 -3.84 0.74 19.02
CA ASN A 168 -3.83 0.79 17.56
C ASN A 168 -4.86 1.81 17.05
N SER A 169 -4.56 2.52 15.97
CA SER A 169 -5.44 3.51 15.37
C SER A 169 -5.58 3.31 13.86
N SER A 170 -6.82 3.21 13.36
CA SER A 170 -7.12 3.05 11.94
C SER A 170 -8.21 4.02 11.50
N LYS A 171 -8.01 4.64 10.34
CA LYS A 171 -8.97 5.53 9.70
C LYS A 171 -9.13 5.17 8.22
N THR A 172 -10.31 4.72 7.83
CA THR A 172 -10.68 4.46 6.44
C THR A 172 -11.76 5.43 5.99
N VAL A 173 -11.52 6.13 4.89
CA VAL A 173 -12.51 7.01 4.24
C VAL A 173 -12.62 6.63 2.76
N GLN A 174 -13.79 6.21 2.34
CA GLN A 174 -14.09 5.86 0.95
C GLN A 174 -15.18 6.77 0.41
N SER A 175 -14.97 7.30 -0.79
CA SER A 175 -15.92 8.15 -1.50
C SER A 175 -16.16 7.62 -2.90
N TYR A 176 -17.38 7.77 -3.40
CA TYR A 176 -17.88 7.16 -4.64
C TYR A 176 -18.01 5.63 -4.55
N ASP A 177 -18.03 4.93 -5.68
CA ASP A 177 -18.47 3.53 -5.73
C ASP A 177 -17.33 2.51 -5.70
N ASN A 178 -17.68 1.27 -5.34
CA ASN A 178 -16.90 0.05 -5.50
C ASN A 178 -15.53 0.02 -4.80
N ASN A 179 -15.24 0.94 -3.87
CA ASN A 179 -13.95 0.95 -3.20
C ASN A 179 -13.85 -0.18 -2.17
N GLU A 180 -12.68 -0.77 -2.08
CA GLU A 180 -12.36 -1.82 -1.14
C GLU A 180 -11.13 -1.44 -0.30
N ALA A 181 -11.28 -1.50 1.03
CA ALA A 181 -10.22 -1.19 1.98
C ALA A 181 -10.15 -2.23 3.09
N ARG A 182 -8.96 -2.75 3.37
CA ARG A 182 -8.72 -3.65 4.50
C ARG A 182 -7.52 -3.17 5.32
N THR A 183 -7.71 -3.08 6.62
CA THR A 183 -6.64 -2.77 7.58
C THR A 183 -6.55 -3.87 8.64
N VAL A 184 -5.35 -4.42 8.85
CA VAL A 184 -5.02 -5.34 9.95
C VAL A 184 -3.86 -4.78 10.74
N GLN A 185 -4.02 -4.69 12.06
CA GLN A 185 -2.98 -4.21 12.97
C GLN A 185 -2.85 -5.16 14.15
N GLU A 186 -1.75 -5.91 14.21
CA GLU A 186 -1.42 -6.81 15.30
C GLU A 186 -0.18 -6.30 16.04
N GLY A 187 -0.31 -5.96 17.32
CA GLY A 187 0.73 -5.35 18.16
C GLY A 187 0.31 -4.00 18.72
N ASP A 188 1.25 -3.21 19.23
CA ASP A 188 0.96 -2.01 20.00
C ASP A 188 1.25 -0.71 19.24
N GLY A 189 0.31 0.24 19.29
CA GLY A 189 0.49 1.60 18.79
C GLY A 189 0.63 1.74 17.28
N ASN A 190 0.16 0.76 16.49
CA ASN A 190 0.16 0.84 15.05
C ASN A 190 -0.84 1.88 14.54
N MET A 191 -0.56 2.50 13.40
CA MET A 191 -1.38 3.53 12.80
C MET A 191 -1.62 3.30 11.30
N SER A 192 -2.87 3.36 10.86
CA SER A 192 -3.26 3.21 9.46
C SER A 192 -4.23 4.32 9.04
N GLY A 193 -4.01 4.88 7.86
CA GLY A 193 -4.89 5.86 7.25
C GLY A 193 -5.09 5.54 5.77
N ILE A 194 -6.30 5.11 5.40
CA ILE A 194 -6.69 4.82 4.03
C ILE A 194 -7.71 5.87 3.58
N ARG A 195 -7.45 6.53 2.46
CA ARG A 195 -8.40 7.42 1.79
C ARG A 195 -8.49 7.07 0.31
N GLN A 196 -9.66 6.63 -0.13
CA GLN A 196 -9.93 6.26 -1.52
C GLN A 196 -11.03 7.14 -2.07
N LYS A 197 -10.79 7.70 -3.25
CA LYS A 197 -11.74 8.50 -4.01
C LYS A 197 -11.81 7.93 -5.42
N SER A 198 -12.78 7.06 -5.66
CA SER A 198 -13.06 6.52 -6.99
C SER A 198 -13.76 7.55 -7.88
N GLY A 199 -13.98 7.20 -9.16
CA GLY A 199 -14.76 8.02 -10.08
C GLY A 199 -16.28 7.93 -9.80
N PRO A 200 -17.10 8.80 -10.42
CA PRO A 200 -18.56 8.78 -10.29
C PRO A 200 -19.20 7.47 -10.83
N ASN A 201 -20.52 7.34 -10.67
CA ASN A 201 -21.24 6.06 -10.78
C ASN A 201 -20.87 5.20 -12.00
N GLY A 202 -20.63 3.91 -11.73
CA GLY A 202 -20.25 2.90 -12.72
C GLY A 202 -18.76 2.80 -13.01
N SER A 203 -17.91 3.59 -12.34
CA SER A 203 -16.45 3.40 -12.39
C SER A 203 -16.00 2.17 -11.57
N LEU A 204 -14.89 1.56 -11.98
CA LEU A 204 -14.24 0.52 -11.18
C LEU A 204 -13.66 1.16 -9.91
N GLY A 205 -13.86 0.54 -8.75
CA GLY A 205 -13.34 1.09 -7.51
C GLY A 205 -11.85 0.89 -7.32
N ASN A 206 -11.32 1.47 -6.25
CA ASN A 206 -9.93 1.29 -5.83
C ASN A 206 -9.82 0.20 -4.77
N SER A 207 -8.67 -0.47 -4.70
CA SER A 207 -8.33 -1.45 -3.67
C SER A 207 -7.16 -0.97 -2.82
N ALA A 208 -7.30 -1.02 -1.49
CA ALA A 208 -6.28 -0.64 -0.53
C ALA A 208 -6.14 -1.69 0.59
N LEU A 209 -4.92 -2.15 0.83
CA LEU A 209 -4.60 -3.10 1.89
C LEU A 209 -3.47 -2.55 2.76
N ALA A 210 -3.69 -2.48 4.07
CA ALA A 210 -2.69 -2.10 5.06
C ALA A 210 -2.58 -3.17 6.15
N GLU A 211 -1.48 -3.91 6.19
CA GLU A 211 -1.20 -4.91 7.22
C GLU A 211 0.05 -4.55 8.02
N GLN A 212 -0.09 -4.53 9.34
CA GLN A 212 0.95 -4.12 10.26
C GLN A 212 1.07 -5.14 11.40
N TYR A 213 2.21 -5.82 11.48
CA TYR A 213 2.52 -6.82 12.50
C TYR A 213 3.75 -6.35 13.29
N GLY A 214 3.57 -6.03 14.57
CA GLY A 214 4.58 -5.47 15.46
C GLY A 214 4.15 -4.11 16.03
N ASN A 215 5.08 -3.29 16.50
CA ASN A 215 4.77 -2.08 17.27
C ASN A 215 5.09 -0.79 16.52
N MET A 216 4.25 0.25 16.71
CA MET A 216 4.46 1.61 16.20
C MET A 216 4.63 1.72 14.68
N ASN A 217 4.13 0.76 13.90
CA ASN A 217 4.16 0.88 12.44
C ASN A 217 3.12 1.91 11.97
N ALA A 218 3.40 2.65 10.90
CA ALA A 218 2.49 3.65 10.33
C ALA A 218 2.33 3.47 8.82
N THR A 219 1.08 3.42 8.33
CA THR A 219 0.76 3.32 6.90
C THR A 219 -0.22 4.43 6.50
N LYS A 220 0.07 5.11 5.39
CA LYS A 220 -0.83 6.04 4.71
C LYS A 220 -1.04 5.58 3.26
N ILE A 221 -2.29 5.41 2.85
CA ILE A 221 -2.68 5.13 1.47
C ILE A 221 -3.67 6.20 1.01
N TYR A 222 -3.34 6.90 -0.06
CA TYR A 222 -4.21 7.86 -0.74
C TYR A 222 -4.36 7.48 -2.21
N GLN A 223 -5.58 7.22 -2.66
CA GLN A 223 -5.91 6.88 -4.04
C GLN A 223 -6.98 7.84 -4.57
N ASP A 224 -6.70 8.55 -5.67
CA ASP A 224 -7.65 9.45 -6.36
C ASP A 224 -7.70 9.13 -7.85
N GLY A 225 -8.81 8.57 -8.32
CA GLY A 225 -8.96 7.97 -9.64
C GLY A 225 -9.57 6.56 -9.55
N HIS A 226 -9.55 5.76 -10.61
CA HIS A 226 -10.24 4.47 -10.65
C HIS A 226 -9.31 3.28 -10.94
N SER A 227 -9.73 2.07 -10.56
CA SER A 227 -8.96 0.82 -10.76
C SER A 227 -7.57 0.81 -10.12
N GLN A 228 -7.32 1.61 -9.09
CA GLN A 228 -6.02 1.68 -8.43
C GLN A 228 -5.89 0.60 -7.37
N THR A 229 -4.66 0.14 -7.14
CA THR A 229 -4.34 -0.90 -6.17
C THR A 229 -3.13 -0.46 -5.34
N ALA A 230 -3.29 -0.39 -4.02
CA ALA A 230 -2.24 -0.06 -3.08
C ALA A 230 -2.17 -1.11 -1.96
N ALA A 231 -0.98 -1.62 -1.69
CA ALA A 231 -0.74 -2.56 -0.59
C ALA A 231 0.48 -2.14 0.24
N SER A 232 0.34 -2.14 1.55
CA SER A 232 1.42 -1.91 2.51
C SER A 232 1.46 -3.05 3.52
N LEU A 233 2.61 -3.74 3.59
CA LEU A 233 2.93 -4.77 4.56
C LEU A 233 4.10 -4.32 5.42
N GLN A 234 3.90 -4.30 6.72
CA GLN A 234 4.93 -3.91 7.67
C GLN A 234 5.02 -4.98 8.76
N VAL A 235 6.11 -5.74 8.75
CA VAL A 235 6.45 -6.72 9.78
C VAL A 235 7.65 -6.19 10.55
N GLY A 236 7.54 -6.12 11.88
CA GLY A 236 8.56 -5.53 12.75
C GLY A 236 8.08 -4.21 13.37
N ASN A 237 9.00 -3.32 13.73
CA ASN A 237 8.68 -2.16 14.57
C ASN A 237 8.97 -0.83 13.86
N SER A 238 8.14 0.19 14.13
CA SER A 238 8.35 1.59 13.73
C SER A 238 8.44 1.86 12.22
N ASN A 239 8.06 0.90 11.37
CA ASN A 239 8.11 1.07 9.93
C ASN A 239 7.06 2.09 9.47
N LYS A 240 7.40 2.91 8.46
CA LYS A 240 6.50 3.92 7.90
C LYS A 240 6.37 3.76 6.38
N ALA A 241 5.14 3.76 5.90
CA ALA A 241 4.80 3.67 4.49
C ALA A 241 3.83 4.81 4.10
N ASN A 242 4.13 5.52 3.02
CA ASN A 242 3.26 6.51 2.41
C ASN A 242 3.09 6.22 0.92
N GLN A 243 1.88 5.83 0.51
CA GLN A 243 1.53 5.54 -0.87
C GLN A 243 0.48 6.55 -1.34
N THR A 244 0.80 7.25 -2.42
CA THR A 244 -0.11 8.21 -3.08
C THR A 244 -0.21 7.85 -4.55
N GLN A 245 -1.42 7.57 -5.01
CA GLN A 245 -1.72 7.23 -6.40
C GLN A 245 -2.79 8.20 -6.94
N LEU A 246 -2.48 8.84 -8.07
CA LEU A 246 -3.34 9.78 -8.78
C LEU A 246 -3.50 9.31 -10.23
N GLY A 247 -4.72 9.20 -10.73
CA GLY A 247 -5.01 8.68 -12.07
C GLY A 247 -5.55 7.26 -12.01
N ASN A 248 -5.40 6.49 -13.10
CA ASN A 248 -6.13 5.25 -13.30
C ASN A 248 -5.22 4.03 -13.38
N GLY A 249 -5.64 2.90 -12.81
CA GLY A 249 -4.92 1.63 -12.99
C GLY A 249 -3.53 1.58 -12.35
N ASN A 250 -3.19 2.52 -11.47
CA ASN A 250 -1.90 2.53 -10.78
C ASN A 250 -1.81 1.38 -9.77
N TRP A 251 -0.62 0.78 -9.66
CA TRP A 251 -0.30 -0.29 -8.72
C TRP A 251 0.89 0.09 -7.84
N ALA A 252 0.75 0.01 -6.52
CA ALA A 252 1.80 0.35 -5.55
C ALA A 252 1.88 -0.70 -4.45
N LYS A 253 3.07 -1.23 -4.18
CA LYS A 253 3.32 -2.17 -3.07
C LYS A 253 4.52 -1.76 -2.23
N VAL A 254 4.33 -1.69 -0.92
CA VAL A 254 5.39 -1.58 0.08
C VAL A 254 5.42 -2.88 0.89
N ASN A 255 6.59 -3.51 0.98
CA ASN A 255 6.83 -4.66 1.87
C ASN A 255 8.06 -4.38 2.74
N GLN A 256 7.84 -4.14 4.02
CA GLN A 256 8.89 -3.88 5.01
C GLN A 256 8.94 -5.04 5.99
N GLY A 257 9.78 -6.04 5.72
CA GLY A 257 10.02 -7.15 6.63
C GLY A 257 9.16 -8.40 6.45
N GLY A 258 8.16 -8.39 5.57
CA GLY A 258 7.33 -9.55 5.28
C GLY A 258 8.07 -10.63 4.48
N ASP A 259 7.52 -11.85 4.52
CA ASP A 259 7.91 -12.93 3.62
C ASP A 259 7.32 -12.71 2.21
N THR A 260 7.85 -13.43 1.23
CA THR A 260 7.39 -13.54 -0.16
C THR A 260 6.21 -14.52 -0.35
N SER A 261 5.69 -15.10 0.74
CA SER A 261 4.60 -16.10 0.75
C SER A 261 3.35 -15.69 1.54
N GLY A 262 3.25 -14.41 1.92
CA GLY A 262 2.18 -13.86 2.75
C GLY A 262 0.85 -13.59 2.01
N PRO A 263 -0.22 -13.22 2.74
CA PRO A 263 -1.58 -12.99 2.19
C PRO A 263 -1.69 -11.90 1.09
N ILE A 264 -0.59 -11.26 0.71
CA ILE A 264 -0.50 -10.15 -0.25
C ILE A 264 0.06 -10.61 -1.61
N ASP A 265 0.29 -11.92 -1.79
CA ASP A 265 0.86 -12.45 -3.04
C ASP A 265 -0.15 -12.64 -4.17
N ASN A 266 -1.45 -12.56 -3.86
CA ASN A 266 -2.51 -12.48 -4.87
C ASN A 266 -2.49 -11.14 -5.66
N LEU A 267 -1.60 -10.21 -5.31
CA LEU A 267 -1.42 -8.92 -6.00
C LEU A 267 -0.14 -8.85 -6.85
N GLY A 268 0.53 -9.98 -7.10
CA GLY A 268 1.61 -10.11 -8.09
C GLY A 268 2.99 -10.42 -7.50
N SER A 269 3.65 -11.40 -8.12
CA SER A 269 4.97 -12.00 -7.82
C SER A 269 6.17 -11.04 -8.04
N VAL A 270 6.15 -9.85 -7.46
CA VAL A 270 7.10 -8.79 -7.83
C VAL A 270 8.52 -9.00 -7.29
N GLN A 271 8.69 -9.64 -6.13
CA GLN A 271 10.02 -9.87 -5.56
C GLN A 271 10.83 -10.88 -6.39
N ALA A 272 10.25 -12.06 -6.66
CA ALA A 272 10.91 -13.12 -7.43
C ALA A 272 11.21 -12.71 -8.88
N ASP A 273 10.30 -11.95 -9.52
CA ASP A 273 10.49 -11.44 -10.89
C ASP A 273 11.67 -10.45 -10.93
N MET A 274 11.76 -9.56 -9.93
CA MET A 274 12.87 -8.63 -9.80
C MET A 274 14.20 -9.37 -9.56
N ASP A 275 14.21 -10.40 -8.73
CA ASP A 275 15.42 -11.19 -8.46
C ASP A 275 15.92 -11.93 -9.70
N GLY A 276 14.99 -12.49 -10.49
CA GLY A 276 15.28 -13.08 -11.79
C GLY A 276 15.85 -12.07 -12.78
N TYR A 277 15.25 -10.87 -12.84
CA TYR A 277 15.72 -9.78 -13.68
C TYR A 277 17.13 -9.31 -13.28
N LEU A 278 17.35 -8.99 -12.00
CA LEU A 278 18.63 -8.48 -11.49
C LEU A 278 19.77 -9.49 -11.70
N ASN A 279 19.53 -10.78 -11.46
CA ASN A 279 20.51 -11.83 -11.73
C ASN A 279 20.85 -11.97 -13.22
N SER A 280 19.87 -11.78 -14.10
CA SER A 280 20.04 -11.99 -15.55
C SER A 280 20.72 -10.81 -16.23
N PHE A 281 20.42 -9.58 -15.79
CA PHE A 281 20.76 -8.36 -16.52
C PHE A 281 21.76 -7.44 -15.81
N ALA A 282 21.83 -7.46 -14.48
CA ALA A 282 22.63 -6.49 -13.72
C ALA A 282 23.83 -7.11 -13.00
N ASP A 283 23.58 -8.12 -12.17
CA ASP A 283 24.60 -8.72 -11.32
C ASP A 283 24.33 -10.22 -11.14
N PRO A 284 24.96 -11.08 -11.96
CA PRO A 284 24.87 -12.53 -11.76
C PRO A 284 25.30 -12.86 -10.34
N THR A 285 24.47 -13.60 -9.58
CA THR A 285 24.63 -13.88 -8.13
C THR A 285 24.23 -12.75 -7.17
N TYR A 286 23.38 -11.82 -7.62
CA TYR A 286 22.72 -10.83 -6.77
C TYR A 286 22.10 -11.46 -5.52
N THR A 287 21.42 -12.60 -5.69
CA THR A 287 20.76 -13.36 -4.62
C THR A 287 21.70 -14.19 -3.75
N ASN A 288 23.02 -14.22 -4.02
CA ASN A 288 23.97 -14.98 -3.19
C ASN A 288 24.23 -14.25 -1.87
N GLY A 289 23.40 -14.47 -0.86
CA GLY A 289 23.57 -13.97 0.49
C GLY A 289 22.58 -14.64 1.44
N SER A 290 22.45 -14.10 2.65
CA SER A 290 21.42 -14.55 3.58
C SER A 290 20.07 -14.00 3.10
N ASP A 291 19.09 -14.88 2.97
CA ASP A 291 17.70 -14.46 2.74
C ASP A 291 17.16 -13.80 4.01
N ASN A 292 16.87 -12.50 3.90
CA ASN A 292 16.31 -11.70 5.00
C ASN A 292 14.78 -11.54 4.89
N THR A 293 14.14 -12.15 3.88
CA THR A 293 12.68 -12.11 3.76
C THR A 293 12.01 -12.78 4.96
N GLY A 294 10.94 -12.18 5.47
CA GLY A 294 10.25 -12.65 6.68
C GLY A 294 10.96 -12.34 8.01
N ASN A 295 12.17 -11.80 8.03
CA ASN A 295 12.89 -11.47 9.27
C ASN A 295 12.44 -10.14 9.92
N GLY A 296 11.43 -9.48 9.35
CA GLY A 296 10.99 -8.17 9.80
C GLY A 296 11.88 -7.01 9.30
N SER A 297 11.43 -5.81 9.61
CA SER A 297 12.11 -4.55 9.36
C SER A 297 11.94 -3.64 10.58
N LYS A 298 12.93 -2.82 10.86
CA LYS A 298 12.84 -1.77 11.88
C LYS A 298 13.01 -0.37 11.31
N ALA A 299 12.04 0.48 11.63
CA ALA A 299 12.01 1.89 11.28
C ALA A 299 12.23 2.19 9.79
N GLY A 300 11.98 1.19 8.93
CA GLY A 300 12.07 1.33 7.49
C GLY A 300 11.12 2.42 7.01
N LEU A 301 11.55 3.22 6.05
CA LEU A 301 10.78 4.31 5.47
C LEU A 301 10.51 3.99 4.00
N ALA A 302 9.27 4.05 3.54
CA ALA A 302 8.93 3.84 2.14
C ALA A 302 7.92 4.89 1.66
N LYS A 303 8.27 5.61 0.59
CA LYS A 303 7.40 6.62 -0.02
C LYS A 303 7.22 6.32 -1.49
N GLN A 304 5.98 6.17 -1.93
CA GLN A 304 5.59 5.94 -3.32
C GLN A 304 4.60 7.00 -3.76
N TYR A 305 4.93 7.68 -4.85
CA TYR A 305 4.08 8.69 -5.48
C TYR A 305 3.93 8.35 -6.97
N GLN A 306 2.70 8.12 -7.41
CA GLN A 306 2.38 7.80 -8.81
C GLN A 306 1.32 8.77 -9.31
N SER A 307 1.58 9.42 -10.44
CA SER A 307 0.67 10.37 -11.08
C SER A 307 0.59 10.12 -12.58
N GLY A 308 -0.54 9.63 -13.04
CA GLY A 308 -0.80 9.21 -14.42
C GLY A 308 -1.48 7.84 -14.44
N ASP A 309 -1.49 7.19 -15.59
CA ASP A 309 -2.21 5.93 -15.78
C ASP A 309 -1.25 4.72 -15.88
N GLY A 310 -1.61 3.60 -15.25
CA GLY A 310 -0.90 2.32 -15.40
C GLY A 310 0.50 2.25 -14.76
N ASN A 311 0.87 3.19 -13.88
CA ASN A 311 2.18 3.15 -13.22
C ASN A 311 2.25 2.01 -12.20
N SER A 312 3.43 1.39 -12.06
CA SER A 312 3.69 0.30 -11.12
C SER A 312 4.94 0.60 -10.27
N ALA A 313 4.78 0.55 -8.94
CA ALA A 313 5.84 0.83 -7.97
C ALA A 313 5.92 -0.27 -6.90
N TYR A 314 7.14 -0.74 -6.63
CA TYR A 314 7.43 -1.71 -5.57
C TYR A 314 8.62 -1.28 -4.72
N SER A 315 8.45 -1.37 -3.41
CA SER A 315 9.52 -1.12 -2.43
C SER A 315 9.58 -2.26 -1.41
N GLY A 316 10.63 -3.06 -1.46
CA GLY A 316 10.96 -4.11 -0.49
C GLY A 316 12.10 -3.67 0.45
N GLN A 317 11.95 -3.81 1.76
CA GLN A 317 12.98 -3.45 2.74
C GLN A 317 13.06 -4.47 3.87
N TRP A 318 14.27 -4.94 4.18
CA TRP A 318 14.53 -5.86 5.27
C TRP A 318 15.74 -5.35 6.06
N GLY A 319 15.52 -4.83 7.27
CA GLY A 319 16.55 -4.20 8.09
C GLY A 319 16.49 -4.67 9.54
N ASP A 320 17.66 -4.88 10.14
CA ASP A 320 17.80 -5.45 11.49
C ASP A 320 17.42 -4.47 12.62
N ASP A 321 17.10 -5.02 13.79
CA ASP A 321 16.70 -4.29 15.01
C ASP A 321 17.87 -3.46 15.62
N GLY A 322 19.11 -3.77 15.25
CA GLY A 322 20.34 -3.17 15.78
C GLY A 322 20.96 -2.04 14.95
N GLU A 323 20.37 -1.64 13.83
CA GLU A 323 21.00 -0.74 12.85
C GLU A 323 20.09 0.39 12.36
N ASP A 324 20.67 1.38 11.67
CA ASP A 324 19.93 2.47 11.02
C ASP A 324 19.02 1.92 9.91
N SER A 325 17.88 2.58 9.70
CA SER A 325 16.80 2.09 8.84
C SER A 325 17.06 2.25 7.35
N ASN A 326 16.48 1.34 6.55
CA ASN A 326 16.42 1.49 5.10
C ASN A 326 15.38 2.55 4.70
N TYR A 327 15.65 3.31 3.63
CA TYR A 327 14.75 4.30 3.07
C TYR A 327 14.64 4.18 1.55
N SER A 328 13.41 4.13 1.05
CA SER A 328 13.07 4.06 -0.37
C SER A 328 12.08 5.18 -0.72
N GLU A 329 12.38 5.90 -1.80
CA GLU A 329 11.49 6.90 -2.40
C GLU A 329 11.32 6.66 -3.89
N GLN A 330 10.08 6.52 -4.35
CA GLN A 330 9.74 6.32 -5.75
C GLN A 330 8.71 7.37 -6.18
N SER A 331 9.03 8.12 -7.23
CA SER A 331 8.15 9.14 -7.83
C SER A 331 8.02 8.88 -9.33
N GLN A 332 6.81 8.58 -9.79
CA GLN A 332 6.50 8.28 -11.19
C GLN A 332 5.44 9.26 -11.70
N ILE A 333 5.78 10.03 -12.74
CA ILE A 333 4.89 11.01 -13.37
C ILE A 333 4.77 10.68 -14.86
N GLY A 334 3.55 10.48 -15.35
CA GLY A 334 3.26 10.01 -16.71
C GLY A 334 2.67 8.60 -16.69
N ASP A 335 2.70 7.91 -17.82
CA ASP A 335 1.95 6.67 -18.00
C ASP A 335 2.86 5.44 -18.13
N ASP A 336 2.39 4.28 -17.67
CA ASP A 336 3.05 2.98 -17.80
C ASP A 336 4.49 2.91 -17.25
N ASN A 337 4.86 3.78 -16.29
CA ASN A 337 6.18 3.73 -15.67
C ASN A 337 6.28 2.61 -14.64
N ARG A 338 7.47 2.02 -14.51
CA ARG A 338 7.76 0.89 -13.64
C ARG A 338 8.99 1.17 -12.78
N ALA A 339 8.84 1.10 -11.46
CA ALA A 339 9.86 1.41 -10.47
C ALA A 339 9.94 0.31 -9.40
N TYR A 340 11.12 -0.27 -9.21
CA TYR A 340 11.36 -1.34 -8.25
C TYR A 340 12.59 -1.01 -7.39
N VAL A 341 12.41 -1.01 -6.07
CA VAL A 341 13.48 -0.91 -5.07
C VAL A 341 13.43 -2.12 -4.15
N ASN A 342 14.59 -2.73 -3.93
CA ASN A 342 14.77 -3.75 -2.91
C ASN A 342 16.03 -3.45 -2.10
N GLN A 343 15.86 -3.38 -0.79
CA GLN A 343 16.92 -3.10 0.15
C GLN A 343 17.09 -4.27 1.11
N ASN A 344 18.21 -4.96 0.93
CA ASN A 344 18.76 -5.96 1.83
C ASN A 344 17.96 -7.28 1.90
N ALA A 345 17.23 -7.66 0.85
CA ALA A 345 16.63 -9.01 0.77
C ALA A 345 17.64 -10.14 0.82
N TYR A 346 18.83 -9.96 0.22
CA TYR A 346 19.89 -10.98 0.15
C TYR A 346 21.23 -10.48 0.69
N GLY A 347 21.21 -9.55 1.64
CA GLY A 347 22.41 -9.02 2.27
C GLY A 347 22.72 -9.69 3.62
N PRO A 348 23.74 -9.21 4.36
CA PRO A 348 24.03 -9.73 5.68
C PRO A 348 22.88 -9.42 6.65
N SER A 349 22.75 -10.23 7.70
CA SER A 349 21.67 -10.07 8.69
C SER A 349 21.71 -8.72 9.42
N ASN A 350 22.85 -8.02 9.42
CA ASN A 350 23.03 -6.68 9.98
C ASN A 350 23.10 -5.58 8.89
N GLY A 351 22.53 -5.83 7.72
CA GLY A 351 22.35 -4.82 6.67
C GLY A 351 21.28 -3.80 7.05
N GLY A 352 21.43 -2.57 6.54
CA GLY A 352 20.60 -1.42 6.92
C GLY A 352 21.12 -0.11 6.36
N ALA A 353 20.52 1.01 6.73
CA ALA A 353 20.95 2.36 6.35
C ALA A 353 21.03 2.60 4.83
N ASN A 354 20.37 1.77 4.02
CA ASN A 354 20.40 1.93 2.57
C ASN A 354 19.38 2.99 2.16
N TYR A 355 19.78 3.90 1.27
CA TYR A 355 18.92 4.90 0.66
C TYR A 355 18.81 4.68 -0.84
N GLY A 356 17.58 4.54 -1.33
CA GLY A 356 17.26 4.38 -2.73
C GLY A 356 16.21 5.40 -3.15
N ARG A 357 16.48 6.14 -4.22
CA ARG A 357 15.50 7.05 -4.83
C ARG A 357 15.38 6.81 -6.33
N GLN A 358 14.14 6.78 -6.82
CA GLN A 358 13.81 6.65 -8.24
C GLN A 358 12.81 7.73 -8.65
N ASP A 359 13.22 8.61 -9.55
CA ASP A 359 12.36 9.65 -10.14
C ASP A 359 12.21 9.39 -11.64
N GLN A 360 10.99 9.11 -12.09
CA GLN A 360 10.65 8.87 -13.49
C GLN A 360 9.61 9.91 -13.95
N ALA A 361 9.89 10.58 -15.06
CA ALA A 361 8.95 11.51 -15.70
C ALA A 361 8.88 11.23 -17.21
N GLY A 362 7.67 10.95 -17.72
CA GLY A 362 7.42 10.54 -19.10
C GLY A 362 6.72 9.17 -19.15
N ASN A 363 6.76 8.49 -20.29
CA ASN A 363 5.97 7.28 -20.49
C ASN A 363 6.84 6.03 -20.67
N GLY A 364 6.42 4.92 -20.05
CA GLY A 364 7.04 3.61 -20.24
C GLY A 364 8.48 3.48 -19.72
N ASN A 365 8.89 4.32 -18.77
CA ASN A 365 10.22 4.20 -18.17
C ASN A 365 10.29 3.02 -17.20
N PHE A 366 11.47 2.41 -17.08
CA PHE A 366 11.74 1.26 -16.23
C PHE A 366 12.96 1.54 -15.35
N ALA A 367 12.80 1.46 -14.02
CA ALA A 367 13.85 1.67 -13.04
C ALA A 367 13.88 0.53 -12.03
N VAL A 368 15.06 -0.05 -11.82
CA VAL A 368 15.28 -1.13 -10.85
C VAL A 368 16.51 -0.81 -10.01
N LEU A 369 16.39 -0.98 -8.69
CA LEU A 369 17.45 -0.80 -7.72
C LEU A 369 17.45 -1.93 -6.70
N GLY A 370 18.56 -2.68 -6.62
CA GLY A 370 18.82 -3.66 -5.56
C GLY A 370 20.00 -3.26 -4.69
N GLN A 371 19.84 -3.14 -3.37
CA GLN A 371 20.90 -2.77 -2.43
C GLN A 371 21.05 -3.82 -1.33
N ASN A 372 22.05 -4.70 -1.42
CA ASN A 372 22.30 -5.75 -0.42
C ASN A 372 23.53 -5.42 0.43
N GLY A 373 23.32 -4.97 1.67
CA GLY A 373 24.41 -4.50 2.51
C GLY A 373 24.03 -3.31 3.38
N ARG A 374 25.01 -2.42 3.57
CA ARG A 374 24.85 -1.27 4.47
C ARG A 374 25.26 0.06 3.85
N ASP A 375 24.62 1.15 4.25
CA ASP A 375 25.01 2.53 3.94
C ASP A 375 25.08 2.80 2.42
N HIS A 376 24.36 2.03 1.61
CA HIS A 376 24.31 2.24 0.18
C HIS A 376 23.45 3.46 -0.15
N VAL A 377 23.87 4.26 -1.13
CA VAL A 377 23.05 5.34 -1.66
C VAL A 377 22.94 5.20 -3.17
N ALA A 378 21.72 5.20 -3.68
CA ALA A 378 21.45 5.19 -5.11
C ALA A 378 20.34 6.18 -5.47
N TYR A 379 20.54 6.91 -6.58
CA TYR A 379 19.55 7.81 -7.14
C TYR A 379 19.46 7.64 -8.65
N GLN A 380 18.28 7.23 -9.13
CA GLN A 380 17.99 7.04 -10.55
C GLN A 380 16.99 8.10 -11.01
N ARG A 381 17.37 8.90 -12.00
CA ARG A 381 16.53 9.93 -12.63
C ARG A 381 16.34 9.61 -14.11
N GLN A 382 15.10 9.53 -14.56
CA GLN A 382 14.74 9.29 -15.96
C GLN A 382 13.71 10.33 -16.43
N TYR A 383 14.06 11.13 -17.44
CA TYR A 383 13.23 12.17 -18.03
C TYR A 383 13.05 11.94 -19.53
N GLY A 384 11.88 11.47 -19.95
CA GLY A 384 11.58 11.10 -21.34
C GLY A 384 10.86 9.76 -21.41
N ASN A 385 10.85 9.11 -22.56
CA ASN A 385 10.09 7.87 -22.75
C ASN A 385 11.00 6.65 -22.92
N TYR A 386 10.53 5.49 -22.45
CA TYR A 386 11.17 4.20 -22.67
C TYR A 386 12.64 4.12 -22.19
N ASN A 387 13.01 4.86 -21.14
CA ASN A 387 14.33 4.75 -20.53
C ASN A 387 14.39 3.55 -19.57
N ASP A 388 15.53 2.85 -19.52
CA ASP A 388 15.83 1.75 -18.60
C ASP A 388 17.04 2.13 -17.71
N ALA A 389 16.85 2.12 -16.40
CA ALA A 389 17.89 2.38 -15.40
C ALA A 389 17.89 1.23 -14.39
N THR A 390 18.91 0.40 -14.45
CA THR A 390 19.07 -0.76 -13.56
C THR A 390 20.33 -0.64 -12.73
N ALA A 391 20.22 -0.82 -11.41
CA ALA A 391 21.30 -0.63 -10.46
C ALA A 391 21.35 -1.74 -9.42
N THR A 392 22.55 -2.23 -9.12
CA THR A 392 22.80 -3.10 -7.96
C THR A 392 23.99 -2.61 -7.13
N GLN A 393 23.85 -2.67 -5.81
CA GLN A 393 24.91 -2.36 -4.87
C GLN A 393 25.00 -3.46 -3.82
N LYS A 394 26.20 -4.02 -3.63
CA LYS A 394 26.48 -5.05 -2.63
C LYS A 394 27.70 -4.71 -1.79
N GLY A 395 27.60 -4.83 -0.47
CA GLY A 395 28.71 -4.56 0.46
C GLY A 395 28.42 -3.40 1.40
N LYS A 396 29.24 -2.34 1.38
CA LYS A 396 28.99 -1.18 2.24
C LYS A 396 29.36 0.16 1.60
N GLY A 397 28.52 1.18 1.74
CA GLY A 397 28.88 2.57 1.44
C GLY A 397 29.00 2.91 -0.05
N ASN A 398 28.54 2.04 -0.96
CA ASN A 398 28.58 2.32 -2.40
C ASN A 398 27.58 3.45 -2.76
N LEU A 399 27.97 4.32 -3.69
CA LEU A 399 27.20 5.46 -4.19
C LEU A 399 26.94 5.28 -5.70
N MET A 400 25.70 5.50 -6.12
CA MET A 400 25.31 5.41 -7.53
C MET A 400 24.33 6.52 -7.89
N SER A 401 24.62 7.26 -8.96
CA SER A 401 23.70 8.22 -9.54
C SER A 401 23.59 7.96 -11.04
N SER A 402 22.37 7.78 -11.54
CA SER A 402 22.10 7.77 -12.97
C SER A 402 21.12 8.87 -13.34
N TYR A 403 21.44 9.59 -14.40
CA TYR A 403 20.59 10.60 -15.01
C TYR A 403 20.44 10.26 -16.49
N GLN A 404 19.21 10.01 -16.91
CA GLN A 404 18.85 9.78 -18.30
C GLN A 404 17.83 10.83 -18.73
N SER A 405 18.12 11.54 -19.82
CA SER A 405 17.18 12.45 -20.47
C SER A 405 17.09 12.15 -21.96
N GLY A 406 15.87 12.21 -22.51
CA GLY A 406 15.55 11.80 -23.87
C GLY A 406 14.87 10.42 -23.91
N ASP A 407 14.77 9.83 -25.10
CA ASP A 407 14.05 8.57 -25.29
C ASP A 407 15.01 7.37 -25.45
N GLY A 408 14.63 6.22 -24.90
CA GLY A 408 15.28 4.93 -25.16
C GLY A 408 16.65 4.72 -24.52
N ASN A 409 17.05 5.52 -23.52
CA ASN A 409 18.35 5.36 -22.88
C ASN A 409 18.39 4.13 -21.97
N VAL A 410 19.54 3.44 -21.91
CA VAL A 410 19.76 2.27 -21.06
C VAL A 410 21.02 2.47 -20.20
N ALA A 411 20.87 2.39 -18.88
CA ALA A 411 21.95 2.52 -17.93
C ALA A 411 21.90 1.35 -16.95
N ILE A 412 22.90 0.48 -17.02
CA ILE A 412 23.04 -0.65 -16.10
C ILE A 412 24.28 -0.40 -15.24
N SER A 413 24.16 -0.49 -13.92
CA SER A 413 25.28 -0.31 -12.99
C SER A 413 25.29 -1.38 -11.91
N ALA A 414 26.43 -2.04 -11.73
CA ALA A 414 26.61 -3.04 -10.70
C ALA A 414 27.88 -2.75 -9.88
N GLN A 415 27.72 -2.62 -8.56
CA GLN A 415 28.82 -2.29 -7.64
C GLN A 415 28.90 -3.32 -6.51
N ARG A 416 30.07 -3.97 -6.36
CA ARG A 416 30.37 -4.84 -5.21
C ARG A 416 31.53 -4.28 -4.39
N GLY A 417 31.52 -4.49 -3.07
CA GLY A 417 32.58 -4.06 -2.16
C GLY A 417 32.26 -2.76 -1.43
N HIS A 418 33.31 -1.99 -1.10
CA HIS A 418 33.18 -0.80 -0.25
C HIS A 418 33.33 0.53 -1.01
N TYR A 419 32.50 1.52 -0.70
CA TYR A 419 32.71 2.92 -1.13
C TYR A 419 32.95 3.13 -2.63
N ASN A 420 32.42 2.28 -3.49
CA ASN A 420 32.50 2.51 -4.93
C ASN A 420 31.52 3.62 -5.33
N GLN A 421 31.85 4.37 -6.38
CA GLN A 421 31.07 5.48 -6.88
C GLN A 421 30.84 5.32 -8.38
N THR A 422 29.59 5.50 -8.81
CA THR A 422 29.22 5.49 -10.24
C THR A 422 28.30 6.68 -10.51
N LEU A 423 28.68 7.48 -11.50
CA LEU A 423 27.85 8.52 -12.10
C LEU A 423 27.66 8.18 -13.58
N VAL A 424 26.41 8.03 -14.01
CA VAL A 424 26.05 7.86 -15.43
C VAL A 424 25.12 9.00 -15.83
N VAL A 425 25.55 9.81 -16.78
CA VAL A 425 24.74 10.89 -17.37
C VAL A 425 24.59 10.61 -18.86
N GLN A 426 23.36 10.38 -19.30
CA GLN A 426 22.99 10.15 -20.69
C GLN A 426 21.94 11.18 -21.10
N LYS A 427 22.25 12.01 -22.09
CA LYS A 427 21.32 13.00 -22.65
C LYS A 427 21.22 12.80 -24.16
N SER A 428 20.14 12.16 -24.61
CA SER A 428 19.79 11.98 -26.02
C SER A 428 18.73 13.00 -26.47
N GLY A 429 18.51 13.13 -27.78
CA GLY A 429 17.44 13.97 -28.32
C GLY A 429 16.06 13.36 -28.07
N THR A 430 15.03 14.21 -27.89
CA THR A 430 13.62 13.76 -27.83
C THR A 430 13.13 13.42 -29.25
N GLY A 431 12.61 12.21 -29.47
CA GLY A 431 11.85 11.86 -30.68
C GLY A 431 12.57 11.13 -31.82
N ASP A 432 13.86 10.77 -31.70
CA ASP A 432 14.57 9.97 -32.71
C ASP A 432 14.91 8.54 -32.26
N PHE A 433 14.55 8.17 -31.03
CA PHE A 433 14.91 6.89 -30.38
C PHE A 433 16.42 6.59 -30.40
N SER A 434 17.28 7.60 -30.55
CA SER A 434 18.75 7.46 -30.52
C SER A 434 19.29 7.36 -29.09
N GLY A 435 18.69 6.47 -28.30
CA GLY A 435 19.05 6.26 -26.91
C GLY A 435 20.52 5.87 -26.73
N HIS A 436 21.13 6.34 -25.64
CA HIS A 436 22.46 5.93 -25.24
C HIS A 436 22.39 4.68 -24.37
N SER A 437 23.38 3.79 -24.51
CA SER A 437 23.54 2.65 -23.62
C SER A 437 24.89 2.68 -22.90
N PHE A 438 24.88 2.36 -21.60
CA PHE A 438 26.09 2.20 -20.81
C PHE A 438 25.91 1.11 -19.76
N VAL A 439 26.90 0.24 -19.66
CA VAL A 439 26.97 -0.80 -18.62
C VAL A 439 28.22 -0.54 -17.79
N SER A 440 28.03 -0.28 -16.51
CA SER A 440 29.09 -0.10 -15.52
C SER A 440 29.15 -1.30 -14.60
N SER A 441 30.35 -1.82 -14.35
CA SER A 441 30.57 -2.88 -13.37
C SER A 441 31.83 -2.60 -12.56
N GLN A 442 31.70 -2.64 -11.24
CA GLN A 442 32.80 -2.46 -10.30
C GLN A 442 32.85 -3.67 -9.37
N ASN A 443 33.93 -4.45 -9.45
CA ASN A 443 34.20 -5.63 -8.63
C ASN A 443 33.18 -6.80 -8.78
N VAL A 444 32.43 -6.88 -9.88
CA VAL A 444 31.38 -7.91 -10.11
C VAL A 444 31.94 -9.33 -10.23
N ALA A 445 33.04 -9.53 -10.95
CA ALA A 445 33.55 -10.87 -11.32
C ALA A 445 34.27 -11.66 -10.20
N ASN A 446 34.65 -11.03 -9.08
CA ASN A 446 35.50 -11.63 -8.03
C ASN A 446 34.95 -11.38 -6.61
N GLY A 447 33.66 -11.60 -6.39
CA GLY A 447 32.91 -11.20 -5.18
C GLY A 447 33.67 -11.19 -3.84
N MET A 448 33.42 -10.15 -3.04
CA MET A 448 33.87 -9.91 -1.65
C MET A 448 35.24 -10.49 -1.21
N PRO A 449 36.37 -9.77 -1.40
CA PRO A 449 37.42 -9.75 -0.41
C PRO A 449 37.17 -8.57 0.54
N ASN A 450 37.02 -8.87 1.83
CA ASN A 450 36.98 -7.89 2.92
C ASN A 450 37.85 -6.65 2.61
N GLY A 451 37.23 -5.48 2.45
CA GLY A 451 37.95 -4.20 2.43
C GLY A 451 38.36 -3.60 1.07
N ASN A 452 38.21 -4.28 -0.07
CA ASN A 452 38.56 -3.66 -1.37
C ASN A 452 37.38 -2.90 -2.00
N GLY A 453 37.66 -1.70 -2.52
CA GLY A 453 36.66 -0.81 -3.11
C GLY A 453 37.23 0.59 -3.41
N GLY A 454 36.39 1.63 -3.41
CA GLY A 454 36.80 3.00 -3.76
C GLY A 454 36.96 3.26 -5.25
N ASN A 455 36.43 2.40 -6.11
CA ASN A 455 36.45 2.62 -7.55
C ASN A 455 35.48 3.76 -7.92
N THR A 456 35.84 4.55 -8.92
CA THR A 456 34.97 5.61 -9.45
C THR A 456 34.75 5.41 -10.96
N ILE A 457 33.50 5.48 -11.39
CA ILE A 457 33.12 5.57 -12.81
C ILE A 457 32.33 6.86 -12.99
N SER A 458 32.71 7.68 -13.96
CA SER A 458 31.98 8.88 -14.36
C SER A 458 31.79 8.85 -15.87
N VAL A 459 30.54 8.87 -16.31
CA VAL A 459 30.16 8.74 -17.72
C VAL A 459 29.28 9.92 -18.09
N LEU A 460 29.64 10.58 -19.19
CA LEU A 460 28.83 11.60 -19.84
C LEU A 460 28.68 11.21 -21.31
N GLN A 461 27.47 10.84 -21.72
CA GLN A 461 27.10 10.56 -23.10
C GLN A 461 26.06 11.58 -23.54
N LEU A 462 26.36 12.30 -24.61
CA LEU A 462 25.53 13.36 -25.16
C LEU A 462 25.23 13.08 -26.63
N GLY A 463 24.05 13.53 -27.08
CA GLY A 463 23.67 13.53 -28.49
C GLY A 463 24.52 14.48 -29.36
N PRO A 464 24.25 14.53 -30.68
CA PRO A 464 25.06 15.26 -31.66
C PRO A 464 25.24 16.77 -31.41
N THR A 465 24.37 17.37 -30.60
CA THR A 465 24.37 18.80 -30.27
C THR A 465 24.82 19.09 -28.84
N GLY A 466 25.25 18.09 -28.07
CA GLY A 466 25.60 18.27 -26.66
C GLY A 466 26.94 18.95 -26.44
N ASP A 467 27.06 19.65 -25.31
CA ASP A 467 28.25 20.34 -24.84
C ASP A 467 28.81 19.67 -23.58
N ILE A 468 29.96 19.01 -23.72
CA ILE A 468 30.64 18.29 -22.63
C ILE A 468 30.93 19.20 -21.42
N MET A 469 31.13 20.50 -21.62
CA MET A 469 31.51 21.42 -20.56
C MET A 469 30.31 21.92 -19.75
N ASN A 470 29.11 21.90 -20.33
CA ASN A 470 27.92 22.53 -19.75
C ASN A 470 26.77 21.55 -19.49
N ASP A 471 26.75 20.40 -20.16
CA ASP A 471 25.65 19.43 -20.06
C ASP A 471 25.91 18.32 -19.03
N GLY A 472 27.02 18.38 -18.30
CA GLY A 472 27.29 17.47 -17.20
C GLY A 472 26.31 17.64 -16.05
N GLU A 473 25.89 16.53 -15.45
CA GLU A 473 25.14 16.51 -14.18
C GLU A 473 26.05 16.01 -13.06
N GLY A 474 25.91 16.56 -11.86
CA GLY A 474 26.65 16.11 -10.69
C GLY A 474 26.05 14.87 -10.03
N CYS A 475 26.85 14.24 -9.16
CA CYS A 475 26.33 13.35 -8.12
C CYS A 475 25.55 14.18 -7.10
N ASP A 476 24.25 14.28 -7.31
CA ASP A 476 23.33 14.90 -6.35
C ASP A 476 22.60 13.79 -5.59
N PHE A 477 22.61 13.86 -4.27
CA PHE A 477 21.84 12.97 -3.42
C PHE A 477 20.93 13.85 -2.59
N GLN A 478 19.68 13.91 -3.01
CA GLN A 478 18.66 14.67 -2.32
C GLN A 478 18.51 14.14 -0.90
N ALA A 479 18.32 15.05 0.06
CA ALA A 479 18.06 14.65 1.43
C ALA A 479 16.74 13.87 1.52
N PRO A 480 16.64 12.90 2.44
CA PRO A 480 15.39 12.21 2.68
C PRO A 480 14.22 13.14 2.95
N SER A 481 13.06 12.84 2.37
CA SER A 481 11.84 13.59 2.68
C SER A 481 11.15 12.99 3.90
N ASP A 482 10.63 13.87 4.76
CA ASP A 482 9.80 13.43 5.89
C ASP A 482 8.50 12.79 5.37
N LEU A 483 8.16 11.62 5.91
CA LEU A 483 6.91 10.96 5.59
C LEU A 483 5.76 11.60 6.39
N ASP A 484 4.85 12.26 5.68
CA ASP A 484 3.59 12.72 6.27
C ASP A 484 2.68 11.51 6.57
N MET A 485 2.58 11.17 7.86
CA MET A 485 1.82 10.03 8.38
C MET A 485 0.42 10.48 8.82
N PRO A 486 -0.59 9.58 8.86
CA PRO A 486 -1.91 9.97 9.30
C PRO A 486 -1.85 10.45 10.76
N GLY A 487 -2.78 11.32 11.15
CA GLY A 487 -3.02 11.62 12.56
C GLY A 487 -3.85 10.52 13.21
N GLY A 488 -3.62 10.27 14.50
CA GLY A 488 -4.44 9.32 15.26
C GLY A 488 -5.91 9.72 15.32
N VAL A 489 -6.80 8.74 15.45
CA VAL A 489 -8.24 8.96 15.59
C VAL A 489 -8.52 9.59 16.97
N GLY A 490 -9.24 10.71 16.99
CA GLY A 490 -9.69 11.36 18.21
C GLY A 490 -10.60 10.45 19.02
N GLY A 491 -10.46 10.46 20.35
CA GLY A 491 -11.37 9.71 21.20
C GLY A 491 -12.76 10.36 21.31
N PHE A 492 -13.78 9.59 21.66
CA PHE A 492 -15.10 10.10 21.98
C PHE A 492 -15.70 9.44 23.22
N ASP A 493 -16.69 10.12 23.79
CA ASP A 493 -17.56 9.54 24.81
C ASP A 493 -19.02 9.55 24.32
N LEU A 494 -19.82 8.66 24.88
CA LEU A 494 -21.26 8.60 24.65
C LEU A 494 -21.96 8.92 25.96
N ASP A 495 -22.82 9.93 25.92
CA ASP A 495 -23.67 10.30 27.05
C ASP A 495 -24.76 9.25 27.25
N ALA A 496 -25.28 9.18 28.48
CA ALA A 496 -26.46 8.35 28.76
C ALA A 496 -27.65 8.91 27.94
N PRO A 497 -28.37 8.07 27.17
CA PRO A 497 -29.47 8.54 26.33
C PRO A 497 -30.65 9.11 27.14
N CYS A 498 -30.74 8.75 28.42
CA CYS A 498 -31.76 9.25 29.34
C CYS A 498 -31.10 9.73 30.63
N THR A 499 -31.41 10.96 31.03
CA THR A 499 -31.21 11.42 32.42
C THR A 499 -32.57 11.55 33.09
N PRO A 500 -32.69 11.40 34.43
CA PRO A 500 -33.98 11.45 35.14
C PRO A 500 -34.82 12.71 34.92
N SER A 501 -34.28 13.75 34.28
CA SER A 501 -34.91 15.07 34.10
C SER A 501 -35.12 15.51 32.64
N THR A 502 -34.74 14.73 31.62
CA THR A 502 -34.92 15.12 30.22
C THR A 502 -35.43 13.96 29.36
N SER A 503 -36.56 14.16 28.68
CA SER A 503 -37.04 13.26 27.62
C SER A 503 -36.48 13.69 26.27
N GLY A 504 -35.60 12.89 25.67
CA GLY A 504 -35.17 13.05 24.29
C GLY A 504 -33.78 12.47 24.05
N CYS A 505 -33.71 11.52 23.09
CA CYS A 505 -32.46 11.03 22.49
C CYS A 505 -31.77 12.11 21.66
#